data_AF-A0A0K8R550-F1
#
_entry.id   AF-A0A0K8R550-F1
#
_cell.length_a   1.000
_cell.length_b   1.000
_cell.length_c   1.000
_cell.angle_alpha   90.00
_cell.angle_beta   90.00
_cell.angle_gamma   90.00
#
_symmetry.space_group_name_H-M   'P 1'
#
loop_
_entity.id
_entity.type
_entity.pdbx_description
1 polymer ?
#
loop_
_entity_poly.entity_id
_entity_poly.type
_entity_poly.pdbx_seq_one_letter_code
_entity_poly.pdbx_strand_id
1 'polypeptide(L)'
;MTSPLLKDGGDLLQQIGLYLSLEKVENADKFYKAVVGVRLLQHFWKKLNREDEIEAHRNEALLAIADYIKKNPRATEEQILKEIQKQIDIFVAKIE
;
A
#
# COMPACT_ATOMS: atom_id res chain seq x y z
N MET A 1 2.40 -12.23 -5.90
CA MET A 1 3.54 -12.82 -5.15
C MET A 1 4.84 -12.33 -5.77
N THR A 2 5.42 -11.24 -5.25
CA THR A 2 6.74 -10.78 -5.70
C THR A 2 7.81 -11.65 -5.01
N SER A 3 8.66 -12.28 -5.80
CA SER A 3 9.65 -13.26 -5.34
C SER A 3 10.57 -12.65 -4.27
N PRO A 4 10.81 -13.34 -3.12
CA PRO A 4 11.70 -12.87 -2.03
C PRO A 4 13.09 -12.46 -2.52
N LEU A 5 13.56 -13.08 -3.61
CA LEU A 5 14.84 -12.80 -4.27
C LEU A 5 15.00 -11.34 -4.73
N LEU A 6 13.90 -10.64 -5.05
CA LEU A 6 13.95 -9.22 -5.45
C LEU A 6 14.10 -8.26 -4.26
N LYS A 7 13.61 -8.65 -3.07
CA LYS A 7 13.76 -7.84 -1.85
C LYS A 7 15.21 -7.85 -1.38
N ASP A 8 15.81 -9.04 -1.31
CA ASP A 8 17.18 -9.23 -0.83
C ASP A 8 18.22 -8.81 -1.88
N GLY A 9 18.00 -9.16 -3.14
CA GLY A 9 18.94 -8.86 -4.23
C GLY A 9 19.06 -7.37 -4.53
N GLY A 10 17.95 -6.62 -4.46
CA GLY A 10 18.03 -5.17 -4.68
C GLY A 10 18.82 -4.46 -3.57
N ASP A 11 18.75 -4.95 -2.33
CA ASP A 11 19.35 -4.26 -1.19
C ASP A 11 20.86 -4.42 -1.22
N LEU A 12 21.27 -5.64 -1.56
CA LEU A 12 22.64 -5.95 -1.90
C LEU A 12 23.16 -5.12 -3.08
N LEU A 13 22.39 -4.93 -4.16
CA LEU A 13 22.82 -4.09 -5.30
C LEU A 13 23.01 -2.62 -4.93
N GLN A 14 22.17 -2.09 -4.03
CA GLN A 14 22.34 -0.74 -3.51
C GLN A 14 23.60 -0.63 -2.64
N GLN A 15 23.84 -1.60 -1.76
CA GLN A 15 25.03 -1.65 -0.91
C GLN A 15 26.31 -1.79 -1.75
N ILE A 16 26.30 -2.65 -2.78
CA ILE A 16 27.40 -2.80 -3.75
C ILE A 16 27.63 -1.50 -4.51
N GLY A 17 26.57 -0.87 -5.01
CA GLY A 17 26.69 0.40 -5.73
C GLY A 17 27.28 1.51 -4.85
N LEU A 18 26.88 1.58 -3.58
CA LEU A 18 27.42 2.53 -2.61
C LEU A 18 28.90 2.25 -2.32
N TYR A 19 29.26 0.99 -2.08
CA TYR A 19 30.64 0.59 -1.83
C TYR A 19 31.55 0.96 -3.02
N LEU A 20 31.15 0.61 -4.24
CA LEU A 20 31.92 0.92 -5.46
C LEU A 20 32.03 2.45 -5.71
N SER A 21 31.00 3.21 -5.35
CA SER A 21 31.00 4.68 -5.41
C SER A 21 32.01 5.28 -4.42
N LEU A 22 32.07 4.76 -3.19
CA LEU A 22 33.05 5.17 -2.17
C LEU A 22 34.49 4.85 -2.59
N GLU A 23 34.70 3.70 -3.23
CA GLU A 23 35.99 3.30 -3.82
C GLU A 23 36.34 4.06 -5.12
N LYS A 24 35.49 5.01 -5.55
CA LYS A 24 35.64 5.81 -6.77
C LYS A 24 35.83 4.97 -8.04
N VAL A 25 35.20 3.79 -8.06
CA VAL A 25 35.18 2.94 -9.26
C VAL A 25 34.43 3.69 -10.37
N GLU A 26 35.01 3.66 -11.56
CA GLU A 26 34.46 4.38 -12.71
C GLU A 26 33.00 3.99 -12.96
N ASN A 27 32.14 4.99 -13.19
CA ASN A 27 30.69 4.83 -13.41
C ASN A 27 29.86 4.25 -12.24
N ALA A 28 30.45 3.97 -11.08
CA ALA A 28 29.74 3.42 -9.93
C ALA A 28 28.65 4.36 -9.39
N ASP A 29 28.89 5.67 -9.38
CA ASP A 29 27.89 6.68 -8.99
C ASP A 29 26.63 6.63 -9.86
N LYS A 30 26.81 6.42 -11.16
CA LYS A 30 25.71 6.34 -12.13
C LYS A 30 24.88 5.09 -11.90
N PHE A 31 25.55 3.96 -11.67
CA PHE A 31 24.92 2.70 -11.31
C PHE A 31 24.12 2.82 -10.01
N TYR A 32 24.74 3.34 -8.95
CA TYR A 32 24.10 3.54 -7.65
C TYR A 32 22.85 4.43 -7.74
N LYS A 33 22.97 5.59 -8.40
CA LYS A 33 21.83 6.51 -8.60
C LYS A 33 20.68 5.87 -9.38
N ALA A 34 20.98 5.04 -10.38
CA ALA A 34 19.95 4.36 -11.15
C ALA A 34 19.20 3.31 -10.30
N VAL A 35 19.93 2.50 -9.53
CA VAL A 35 19.35 1.49 -8.64
C VAL A 35 18.47 2.14 -7.56
N VAL A 36 18.97 3.18 -6.91
CA VAL A 36 18.21 3.94 -5.91
C VAL A 36 16.99 4.62 -6.54
N GLY A 37 17.15 5.22 -7.71
CA GLY A 37 16.05 5.89 -8.42
C GLY A 37 14.88 4.96 -8.73
N VAL A 38 15.15 3.78 -9.28
CA VAL A 38 14.12 2.77 -9.56
C VAL A 38 13.41 2.31 -8.28
N ARG A 39 14.16 2.10 -7.19
CA ARG A 39 13.60 1.70 -5.89
C ARG A 39 12.68 2.75 -5.30
N LEU A 40 13.09 4.02 -5.36
CA LEU A 40 12.25 5.13 -4.92
C LEU A 40 10.95 5.18 -5.73
N LEU A 41 11.03 5.11 -7.06
CA LEU A 41 9.85 5.08 -7.92
C LEU A 41 8.91 3.92 -7.59
N GLN A 42 9.44 2.71 -7.40
CA GLN A 42 8.64 1.55 -6.99
C GLN A 42 7.98 1.75 -5.63
N HIS A 43 8.69 2.34 -4.66
CA HIS A 43 8.13 2.61 -3.34
C HIS A 43 7.02 3.67 -3.42
N PHE A 44 7.24 4.77 -4.15
CA PHE A 44 6.22 5.79 -4.37
C PHE A 44 4.99 5.22 -5.07
N TRP A 45 5.18 4.43 -6.13
CA TRP A 45 4.08 3.77 -6.84
C TRP A 45 3.28 2.85 -5.92
N LYS A 46 3.96 1.99 -5.16
CA LYS A 46 3.29 1.08 -4.23
C LYS A 46 2.52 1.83 -3.14
N LYS A 47 3.07 2.95 -2.67
CA LYS A 47 2.42 3.79 -1.66
C LYS A 47 1.16 4.47 -2.22
N LEU A 48 1.25 5.06 -3.41
CA LEU A 48 0.11 5.69 -4.09
C LEU A 48 -0.99 4.66 -4.38
N ASN A 49 -0.66 3.51 -4.97
CA ASN A 49 -1.63 2.45 -5.22
C ASN A 49 -2.29 1.95 -3.92
N ARG A 50 -1.54 1.86 -2.81
CA ARG A 50 -2.11 1.45 -1.52
C ARG A 50 -3.05 2.51 -0.96
N GLU A 51 -2.75 3.79 -1.13
CA GLU A 51 -3.66 4.88 -0.76
C GLU A 51 -4.96 4.80 -1.58
N ASP A 52 -4.87 4.53 -2.89
CA ASP A 52 -6.03 4.33 -3.75
C ASP A 52 -6.87 3.10 -3.36
N GLU A 53 -6.22 1.97 -3.02
CA GLU A 53 -6.89 0.75 -2.54
C GLU A 53 -7.60 0.97 -1.20
N ILE A 54 -6.97 1.69 -0.26
CA ILE A 54 -7.58 2.04 1.03
C ILE A 54 -8.81 2.92 0.80
N GLU A 55 -8.73 3.92 -0.07
CA GLU A 55 -9.85 4.81 -0.37
C GLU A 55 -10.99 4.06 -1.07
N ALA A 56 -10.67 3.11 -1.96
CA ALA A 56 -11.67 2.23 -2.58
C ALA A 56 -12.41 1.37 -1.54
N HIS A 57 -11.68 0.72 -0.63
CA HIS A 57 -12.31 -0.10 0.42
C HIS A 57 -13.12 0.74 1.42
N ARG A 58 -12.70 1.98 1.71
CA ARG A 58 -13.50 2.92 2.51
C ARG A 58 -14.82 3.25 1.81
N ASN A 59 -14.78 3.55 0.52
CA ASN A 59 -15.98 3.84 -0.27
C ASN A 59 -16.93 2.64 -0.35
N GLU A 60 -16.41 1.42 -0.48
CA GLU A 60 -17.22 0.20 -0.41
C GLU A 60 -17.99 0.09 0.91
N ALA A 61 -17.32 0.33 2.05
CA ALA A 61 -17.96 0.29 3.37
C ALA A 61 -19.05 1.36 3.51
N LEU A 62 -18.78 2.60 3.07
CA LEU A 62 -19.76 3.69 3.10
C LEU A 62 -21.00 3.39 2.24
N LEU A 63 -20.79 2.87 1.03
CA LEU A 63 -21.89 2.48 0.14
C LEU A 63 -22.72 1.34 0.75
N ALA A 64 -22.08 0.35 1.39
CA ALA A 64 -22.79 -0.73 2.06
C ALA A 64 -23.65 -0.24 3.23
N ILE A 65 -23.15 0.72 4.02
CA ILE A 65 -23.92 1.37 5.09
C ILE A 65 -25.11 2.15 4.50
N ALA A 66 -24.87 2.95 3.46
CA ALA A 66 -25.93 3.72 2.81
C ALA A 66 -27.03 2.81 2.23
N ASP A 67 -26.63 1.70 1.59
CA ASP A 67 -27.54 0.69 1.08
C ASP A 67 -28.34 0.02 2.20
N TYR A 68 -27.71 -0.27 3.34
CA TYR A 68 -28.40 -0.84 4.49
C TYR A 68 -29.47 0.12 5.03
N ILE A 69 -29.14 1.40 5.21
CA ILE A 69 -30.09 2.42 5.68
C ILE A 69 -31.26 2.54 4.69
N LYS A 70 -30.97 2.57 3.38
CA LYS A 70 -31.99 2.66 2.32
C LYS A 70 -32.93 1.45 2.32
N LYS A 71 -32.41 0.24 2.55
CA LYS A 71 -33.20 -1.00 2.61
C LYS A 71 -33.96 -1.16 3.93
N ASN A 72 -33.48 -0.51 5.00
CA ASN A 72 -34.04 -0.62 6.35
C ASN A 72 -34.44 0.78 6.88
N PRO A 73 -35.42 1.46 6.28
CA PRO A 73 -35.78 2.85 6.63
C PRO A 73 -36.36 3.01 8.05
N ARG A 74 -36.66 1.91 8.75
CA ARG A 74 -37.13 1.87 10.13
C ARG A 74 -36.11 1.26 11.10
N ALA A 75 -34.86 1.10 10.66
CA ALA A 75 -33.82 0.58 11.52
C ALA A 75 -33.65 1.50 12.74
N THR A 76 -33.53 0.90 13.92
CA THR A 76 -33.20 1.64 15.14
C THR A 76 -31.75 2.10 15.09
N GLU A 77 -31.40 3.10 15.90
CA GLU A 77 -30.03 3.58 16.02
C GLU A 77 -29.06 2.44 16.37
N GLU A 78 -29.44 1.55 17.28
CA GLU A 78 -28.65 0.38 17.67
C GLU A 78 -28.39 -0.57 16.48
N GLN A 79 -29.40 -0.79 15.63
CA GLN A 79 -29.25 -1.61 14.43
C GLN A 79 -28.34 -0.97 13.38
N ILE A 80 -28.40 0.36 13.24
CA ILE A 80 -27.52 1.11 12.33
C ILE A 80 -26.08 1.07 12.85
N LEU A 81 -25.86 1.32 14.14
CA LEU A 81 -24.53 1.25 14.77
C LEU A 81 -23.91 -0.14 14.63
N LYS A 82 -24.72 -1.20 14.77
CA LYS A 82 -24.24 -2.57 14.57
C LYS A 82 -23.80 -2.84 13.13
N GLU A 83 -24.53 -2.34 12.13
CA GLU A 83 -24.10 -2.48 10.73
C GLU A 83 -22.86 -1.63 10.44
N ILE A 84 -22.76 -0.41 10.97
CA ILE A 84 -21.55 0.42 10.86
C ILE A 84 -20.34 -0.33 11.41
N GLN A 85 -20.44 -0.88 12.63
CA GLN A 85 -19.35 -1.63 13.25
C GLN A 85 -18.93 -2.82 12.38
N LYS A 86 -19.89 -3.60 11.88
CA LYS A 86 -19.62 -4.72 10.98
C LYS A 86 -18.89 -4.27 9.69
N GLN A 87 -19.28 -3.15 9.09
CA GLN A 87 -18.62 -2.64 7.88
C GLN A 87 -17.21 -2.09 8.18
N ILE A 88 -16.99 -1.54 9.38
CA ILE A 88 -15.64 -1.17 9.86
C ILE A 88 -14.78 -2.43 10.00
N ASP A 89 -15.28 -3.49 10.63
CA ASP A 89 -14.53 -4.74 10.80
C ASP A 89 -14.13 -5.36 9.44
N ILE A 90 -15.05 -5.34 8.47
CA ILE A 90 -14.78 -5.79 7.09
C ILE A 90 -13.73 -4.90 6.41
N PHE A 91 -13.80 -3.59 6.58
CA PHE A 91 -12.83 -2.65 6.03
C PHE A 91 -11.43 -2.89 6.61
N VAL A 92 -11.31 -3.02 7.94
CA VAL A 92 -10.05 -3.31 8.62
C VAL A 92 -9.44 -4.60 8.08
N ALA A 93 -10.22 -5.68 7.98
CA ALA A 93 -9.75 -6.95 7.44
C ALA A 93 -9.29 -6.91 5.97
N LYS A 94 -9.69 -5.90 5.19
CA LYS A 94 -9.25 -5.71 3.80
C LYS A 94 -7.95 -4.91 3.66
N ILE A 95 -7.62 -4.08 4.66
CA ILE A 95 -6.45 -3.19 4.62
C ILE A 95 -5.24 -3.71 5.44
N GLU A 96 -5.49 -4.68 6.32
CA GLU A 96 -4.47 -5.48 7.04
C GLU A 96 -3.75 -6.48 6.11
#